data_AF-A0A9D5WZ18-F1
#
_entry.id   AF-A0A9D5WZ18-F1
#
_cell.length_a   1.000
_cell.length_b   1.000
_cell.length_c   1.000
_cell.angle_alpha   90.00
_cell.angle_beta   90.00
_cell.angle_gamma   90.00
#
_symmetry.space_group_name_H-M   'P 1'
#
loop_
_entity.id
_entity.type
_entity.pdbx_description
1 polymer ?
#
loop_
_entity_poly.entity_id
_entity_poly.type
_entity_poly.pdbx_seq_one_letter_code
_entity_poly.pdbx_strand_id
1 'polypeptide(L)'
;MKVYAFDFDGTLTKKDTFVEFIEYSKGYGKTFWGLMLFSPILVLMKLRLYPNWKAKQRIFSWFFKGMEIDEFNKLCQNFATAKQDIIRQRGLETIRKALSQEDSVIVITASIENWVRPFFQEFGDKIRIEGTQIDVRLGIITGSFLTKNCYGQEKIKRLKRAFPYRKAYKLIAFGDSKGDSYLLKEADESYYKPFRTKRRIKFDEIVRFCVVGVLATALQYGIYLLLIKWIDPRISNTIGYLLSFMFNYIASTKFTFKVKSTAKRGAGFAVAHLVNYGLQTILLTFFLWFGLPKTIAMIPVFGICVPINFLLVRLFLKRQ
;
A
#
# COMPACT_ATOMS: atom_id res chain seq x y z
N MET A 1 20.01 -22.93 18.55
CA MET A 1 18.63 -22.42 18.60
C MET A 1 18.58 -20.99 18.08
N LYS A 2 17.65 -20.70 17.18
CA LYS A 2 17.38 -19.35 16.65
C LYS A 2 15.98 -18.91 17.08
N VAL A 3 15.81 -17.59 17.19
CA VAL A 3 14.52 -16.95 17.44
C VAL A 3 14.23 -16.02 16.26
N TYR A 4 13.15 -16.29 15.54
CA TYR A 4 12.68 -15.46 14.44
C TYR A 4 11.60 -14.49 14.96
N ALA A 5 11.91 -13.19 14.98
CA ALA A 5 11.01 -12.14 15.41
C ALA A 5 10.44 -11.39 14.20
N PHE A 6 9.13 -11.46 14.01
CA PHE A 6 8.44 -10.80 12.90
C PHE A 6 7.56 -9.67 13.39
N ASP A 7 7.68 -8.50 12.79
CA ASP A 7 6.58 -7.56 12.76
C ASP A 7 5.44 -8.09 11.86
N PHE A 8 4.21 -7.62 12.11
CA PHE A 8 3.03 -8.10 11.38
C PHE A 8 2.62 -7.13 10.26
N ASP A 9 2.16 -5.94 10.62
CA ASP A 9 1.62 -4.95 9.68
C ASP A 9 2.70 -4.38 8.77
N GLY A 10 2.61 -4.60 7.47
CA GLY A 10 3.60 -4.10 6.49
C GLY A 10 4.82 -5.01 6.30
N THR A 11 5.07 -5.93 7.24
CA THR A 11 6.12 -6.96 7.19
C THR A 11 5.56 -8.32 6.73
N LEU A 12 4.72 -8.97 7.54
CA LEU A 12 4.02 -10.20 7.15
C LEU A 12 2.76 -9.90 6.31
N THR A 13 2.07 -8.78 6.54
CA THR A 13 0.83 -8.40 5.81
C THR A 13 1.04 -7.25 4.81
N LYS A 14 0.38 -7.33 3.64
CA LYS A 14 0.49 -6.33 2.55
C LYS A 14 -0.05 -4.96 2.92
N LYS A 15 -0.85 -4.88 3.99
CA LYS A 15 -1.64 -3.72 4.39
C LYS A 15 -1.63 -3.57 5.92
N ASP A 16 -2.02 -2.40 6.43
CA ASP A 16 -2.25 -2.18 7.87
C ASP A 16 -3.57 -2.85 8.28
N THR A 17 -3.50 -3.86 9.15
CA THR A 17 -4.68 -4.64 9.57
C THR A 17 -5.64 -3.86 10.44
N PHE A 18 -5.24 -2.74 11.06
CA PHE A 18 -6.14 -1.92 11.87
C PHE A 18 -7.27 -1.34 11.02
N VAL A 19 -6.93 -0.73 9.87
CA VAL A 19 -7.92 -0.13 8.97
C VAL A 19 -8.71 -1.20 8.24
N GLU A 20 -8.04 -2.25 7.77
CA GLU A 20 -8.72 -3.36 7.06
C GLU A 20 -9.70 -4.10 7.96
N PHE A 21 -9.41 -4.27 9.26
CA PHE A 21 -10.31 -4.89 10.21
C PHE A 21 -11.55 -4.03 10.49
N ILE A 22 -11.38 -2.71 10.63
CA ILE A 22 -12.51 -1.78 10.78
C ILE A 22 -13.39 -1.81 9.53
N GLU A 23 -12.78 -1.75 8.34
CA GLU A 23 -13.50 -1.83 7.06
C GLU A 23 -14.27 -3.14 6.92
N TYR A 24 -13.64 -4.26 7.26
CA TYR A 24 -14.28 -5.57 7.23
C TYR A 24 -15.45 -5.68 8.22
N SER A 25 -15.29 -5.18 9.44
CA SER A 25 -16.29 -5.34 10.52
C SER A 25 -17.46 -4.35 10.44
N LYS A 26 -17.24 -3.12 9.94
CA LYS A 26 -18.26 -2.05 9.94
C LYS A 26 -18.67 -1.59 8.54
N GLY A 27 -17.99 -2.08 7.51
CA GLY A 27 -18.18 -1.67 6.12
C GLY A 27 -17.47 -0.36 5.77
N TYR A 28 -17.29 -0.14 4.48
CA TYR A 28 -16.55 0.99 3.94
C TYR A 28 -17.11 2.35 4.37
N GLY A 29 -18.45 2.53 4.33
CA GLY A 29 -19.09 3.81 4.65
C GLY A 29 -18.85 4.28 6.08
N LYS A 30 -19.12 3.43 7.08
CA LYS A 30 -18.86 3.76 8.50
C LYS A 30 -17.38 3.97 8.78
N THR A 31 -16.52 3.18 8.13
CA THR A 31 -15.07 3.32 8.24
C THR A 31 -14.58 4.67 7.74
N PHE A 32 -15.03 5.07 6.55
CA PHE A 32 -14.70 6.35 5.95
C PHE A 32 -15.12 7.52 6.85
N TRP A 33 -16.37 7.51 7.33
CA TRP A 33 -16.87 8.57 8.23
C TRP A 33 -16.14 8.61 9.57
N GLY A 34 -15.84 7.45 10.16
CA GLY A 34 -15.04 7.39 11.38
C GLY A 34 -13.64 7.98 11.19
N LEU A 35 -12.94 7.58 10.13
CA LEU A 35 -11.62 8.12 9.83
C LEU A 35 -11.65 9.62 9.49
N MET A 36 -12.71 10.10 8.83
CA MET A 36 -12.90 11.53 8.58
C MET A 36 -13.11 12.32 9.87
N LEU A 37 -13.95 11.83 10.78
CA LEU A 37 -14.17 12.44 12.10
C LEU A 37 -12.86 12.55 12.89
N PHE A 38 -12.02 11.52 12.82
CA PHE A 38 -10.71 11.50 13.49
C PHE A 38 -9.56 12.08 12.65
N SER A 39 -9.84 12.64 11.48
CA SER A 39 -8.80 13.17 10.58
C SER A 39 -7.93 14.26 11.21
N PRO A 40 -8.43 15.19 12.06
CA PRO A 40 -7.55 16.17 12.71
C PRO A 40 -6.52 15.50 13.62
N ILE A 41 -6.94 14.48 14.37
CA ILE A 41 -6.06 13.72 15.27
C ILE A 41 -5.05 12.89 14.47
N LEU A 42 -5.49 12.29 13.36
CA LEU A 42 -4.59 11.55 12.46
C LEU A 42 -3.55 12.46 11.81
N VAL A 43 -3.91 13.70 11.46
CA VAL A 43 -2.95 14.72 10.98
C VAL A 43 -1.97 15.08 12.09
N LEU A 44 -2.44 15.39 13.30
CA LEU A 44 -1.56 15.68 14.44
C LEU A 44 -0.63 14.50 14.76
N MET A 45 -1.12 13.27 14.64
CA MET A 45 -0.32 12.05 14.77
C MET A 45 0.78 11.98 13.71
N LYS A 46 0.45 12.27 12.44
CA LYS A 46 1.42 12.26 11.34
C LYS A 46 2.48 13.35 11.51
N LEU A 47 2.09 14.50 12.06
CA LEU A 47 2.99 15.60 12.46
C LEU A 47 3.77 15.30 13.75
N ARG A 48 3.54 14.14 14.39
CA ARG A 48 4.14 13.71 15.68
C ARG A 48 3.78 14.60 16.88
N LEU A 49 2.73 15.42 16.75
CA LEU A 49 2.17 16.24 17.82
C LEU A 49 1.19 15.46 18.70
N TYR A 50 0.71 14.30 18.22
CA TYR A 50 -0.17 13.42 18.98
C TYR A 50 0.33 11.96 18.97
N PRO A 51 0.37 11.25 20.12
CA PRO A 51 0.85 9.87 20.16
C PRO A 51 0.01 8.91 19.30
N ASN A 52 0.67 8.12 18.45
CA ASN A 52 0.02 7.15 17.54
C ASN A 52 -0.93 6.19 18.28
N TRP A 53 -0.49 5.62 19.39
CA TRP A 53 -1.30 4.70 20.17
C TRP A 53 -2.57 5.34 20.73
N LYS A 54 -2.53 6.60 21.15
CA LYS A 54 -3.72 7.33 21.63
C LYS A 54 -4.72 7.54 20.50
N ALA A 55 -4.24 7.87 19.30
CA ALA A 55 -5.09 8.03 18.13
C ALA A 55 -5.78 6.70 17.77
N LYS A 56 -5.01 5.60 17.69
CA LYS A 56 -5.54 4.26 17.45
C LYS A 56 -6.52 3.82 18.52
N GLN A 57 -6.26 4.09 19.81
CA GLN A 57 -7.20 3.76 20.89
C GLN A 57 -8.52 4.54 20.77
N ARG A 58 -8.49 5.84 20.47
CA ARG A 58 -9.72 6.63 20.28
C ARG A 58 -10.57 6.11 19.12
N ILE A 59 -9.93 5.79 18.00
CA ILE A 59 -10.60 5.22 16.83
C ILE A 59 -11.18 3.83 17.18
N PHE A 60 -10.38 2.96 17.80
CA PHE A 60 -10.83 1.65 18.26
C PHE A 60 -12.03 1.75 19.21
N SER A 61 -11.96 2.64 20.21
CA SER A 61 -13.04 2.90 21.16
C SER A 61 -14.32 3.32 20.44
N TRP A 62 -14.25 4.21 19.45
CA TRP A 62 -15.43 4.65 18.71
C TRP A 62 -16.15 3.50 17.97
N PHE A 63 -15.39 2.52 17.45
CA PHE A 63 -15.95 1.43 16.68
C PHE A 63 -16.40 0.21 17.51
N PHE A 64 -15.72 -0.07 18.62
CA PHE A 64 -15.85 -1.35 19.32
C PHE A 64 -16.13 -1.24 20.83
N LYS A 65 -16.13 -0.03 21.42
CA LYS A 65 -16.53 0.12 22.82
C LYS A 65 -17.98 -0.35 23.01
N GLY A 66 -18.21 -1.14 24.05
CA GLY A 66 -19.53 -1.70 24.37
C GLY A 66 -19.86 -3.01 23.63
N MET A 67 -18.97 -3.50 22.77
CA MET A 67 -19.13 -4.81 22.12
C MET A 67 -18.75 -5.94 23.08
N GLU A 68 -19.46 -7.07 23.00
CA GLU A 68 -19.12 -8.29 23.72
C GLU A 68 -17.82 -8.90 23.15
N ILE A 69 -16.96 -9.39 24.04
CA ILE A 69 -15.66 -9.94 23.67
C ILE A 69 -15.78 -11.18 22.77
N ASP A 70 -16.81 -12.00 22.96
CA ASP A 70 -17.02 -13.21 22.16
C ASP A 70 -17.50 -12.86 20.74
N GLU A 71 -18.38 -11.87 20.59
CA GLU A 71 -18.74 -11.31 19.28
C GLU A 71 -17.50 -10.75 18.57
N PHE A 72 -16.68 -9.98 19.29
CA PHE A 72 -15.45 -9.41 18.75
C PHE A 72 -14.45 -10.49 18.32
N ASN A 73 -14.26 -11.53 19.13
CA ASN A 73 -13.36 -12.64 18.80
C ASN A 73 -13.86 -13.43 17.59
N LYS A 74 -15.18 -13.64 17.46
CA LYS A 74 -15.79 -14.26 16.27
C LYS A 74 -15.55 -13.42 15.02
N LEU A 75 -15.69 -12.09 15.11
CA LEU A 75 -15.33 -11.17 14.03
C LEU A 75 -13.85 -11.26 13.65
N CYS A 76 -12.96 -11.37 14.64
CA CYS A 76 -11.52 -11.54 14.43
C CYS A 76 -11.18 -12.83 13.68
N GLN A 77 -11.83 -13.95 14.03
CA GLN A 77 -11.67 -15.23 13.32
C GLN A 77 -12.15 -15.13 11.87
N ASN A 78 -13.36 -14.61 11.67
CA ASN A 78 -13.93 -14.43 10.34
C ASN A 78 -13.06 -13.52 9.45
N PHE A 79 -12.51 -12.44 10.03
CA PHE A 79 -11.59 -11.54 9.35
C PHE A 79 -10.34 -12.26 8.86
N ALA A 80 -9.67 -13.03 9.71
CA ALA A 80 -8.44 -13.74 9.32
C ALA A 80 -8.72 -14.75 8.20
N THR A 81 -9.78 -15.55 8.32
CA THR A 81 -10.19 -16.49 7.27
C THR A 81 -10.49 -15.79 5.96
N ALA A 82 -11.26 -14.69 5.99
CA ALA A 82 -11.65 -13.95 4.80
C ALA A 82 -10.50 -13.16 4.16
N LYS A 83 -9.45 -12.83 4.93
CA LYS A 83 -8.34 -11.97 4.51
C LYS A 83 -6.98 -12.66 4.58
N GLN A 84 -6.93 -14.00 4.56
CA GLN A 84 -5.67 -14.75 4.60
C GLN A 84 -4.72 -14.37 3.44
N ASP A 85 -5.27 -13.89 2.32
CA ASP A 85 -4.54 -13.41 1.14
C ASP A 85 -3.71 -12.13 1.38
N ILE A 86 -4.00 -11.37 2.45
CA ILE A 86 -3.20 -10.20 2.83
C ILE A 86 -1.82 -10.60 3.32
N ILE A 87 -1.64 -11.83 3.83
CA ILE A 87 -0.35 -12.33 4.26
C ILE A 87 0.55 -12.58 3.04
N ARG A 88 1.82 -12.22 3.16
CA ARG A 88 2.85 -12.54 2.18
C ARG A 88 3.25 -14.00 2.35
N GLN A 89 3.03 -14.80 1.31
CA GLN A 89 3.34 -16.24 1.30
C GLN A 89 4.81 -16.53 1.66
N ARG A 90 5.76 -15.74 1.15
CA ARG A 90 7.18 -15.86 1.52
C ARG A 90 7.45 -15.70 3.03
N GLY A 91 6.64 -14.91 3.72
CA GLY A 91 6.70 -14.77 5.17
C GLY A 91 6.26 -16.05 5.87
N LEU A 92 5.13 -16.64 5.45
CA LEU A 92 4.64 -17.93 5.97
C LEU A 92 5.60 -19.08 5.67
N GLU A 93 6.19 -19.12 4.47
CA GLU A 93 7.24 -20.10 4.12
C GLU A 93 8.45 -19.99 5.05
N THR A 94 8.86 -18.77 5.39
CA THR A 94 9.96 -18.53 6.34
C THR A 94 9.61 -19.02 7.74
N ILE A 95 8.37 -18.78 8.19
CA ILE A 95 7.85 -19.28 9.46
C ILE A 95 7.83 -20.82 9.47
N ARG A 96 7.27 -21.46 8.43
CA ARG A 96 7.25 -22.93 8.28
C ARG A 96 8.64 -23.52 8.33
N LYS A 97 9.60 -22.91 7.63
CA LYS A 97 11.00 -23.32 7.63
C LYS A 97 11.61 -23.23 9.03
N ALA A 98 11.42 -22.12 9.74
CA ALA A 98 11.92 -21.96 11.11
C ALA A 98 11.34 -23.04 12.03
N LEU A 99 10.02 -23.27 12.00
CA LEU A 99 9.37 -24.28 12.83
C LEU A 99 9.81 -25.71 12.48
N SER A 100 10.09 -26.02 11.21
CA SER A 100 10.63 -27.32 10.80
C SER A 100 12.05 -27.60 11.28
N GLN A 101 12.79 -26.54 11.64
CA GLN A 101 14.14 -26.61 12.20
C GLN A 101 14.13 -26.56 13.74
N GLU A 102 12.94 -26.68 14.35
CA GLU A 102 12.72 -26.54 15.80
C GLU A 102 13.18 -25.18 16.36
N ASP A 103 13.29 -24.17 15.49
CA ASP A 103 13.57 -22.80 15.91
C ASP A 103 12.29 -22.13 16.44
N SER A 104 12.47 -21.17 17.34
CA SER A 104 11.35 -20.44 17.94
C SER A 104 10.89 -19.29 17.05
N VAL A 105 9.57 -19.11 16.93
CA VAL A 105 8.98 -18.01 16.14
C VAL A 105 8.12 -17.13 17.05
N ILE A 106 8.30 -15.81 16.91
CA ILE A 106 7.51 -14.81 17.60
C ILE A 106 7.04 -13.70 16.66
N VAL A 107 5.75 -13.38 16.71
CA VAL A 107 5.17 -12.21 16.04
C VAL A 107 5.02 -11.09 17.08
N ILE A 108 5.70 -9.97 16.86
CA ILE A 108 5.73 -8.81 17.78
C ILE A 108 5.18 -7.59 17.05
N THR A 109 3.95 -7.21 17.37
CA THR A 109 3.21 -6.20 16.59
C THR A 109 2.42 -5.21 17.44
N ALA A 110 2.29 -3.99 16.95
CA ALA A 110 1.43 -2.95 17.54
C ALA A 110 -0.08 -3.21 17.31
N SER A 111 -0.44 -4.09 16.36
CA SER A 111 -1.82 -4.47 16.10
C SER A 111 -2.44 -5.21 17.28
N ILE A 112 -3.77 -5.26 17.34
CA ILE A 112 -4.48 -5.90 18.45
C ILE A 112 -4.36 -7.42 18.34
N GLU A 113 -3.96 -8.05 19.44
CA GLU A 113 -3.62 -9.47 19.49
C GLU A 113 -4.77 -10.38 19.03
N ASN A 114 -6.01 -10.03 19.41
CA ASN A 114 -7.22 -10.80 19.10
C ASN A 114 -7.44 -11.05 17.61
N TRP A 115 -7.13 -10.09 16.73
CA TRP A 115 -7.27 -10.29 15.27
C TRP A 115 -6.00 -10.77 14.60
N VAL A 116 -4.84 -10.66 15.24
CA VAL A 116 -3.57 -11.18 14.70
C VAL A 116 -3.50 -12.69 14.90
N ARG A 117 -3.89 -13.17 16.08
CA ARG A 117 -3.80 -14.58 16.47
C ARG A 117 -4.48 -15.53 15.48
N PRO A 118 -5.70 -15.27 14.98
CA PRO A 118 -6.38 -16.17 14.08
C PRO A 118 -5.66 -16.41 12.73
N PHE A 119 -4.83 -15.47 12.26
CA PHE A 119 -4.06 -15.65 11.02
C PHE A 119 -3.05 -16.81 11.07
N PHE A 120 -2.63 -17.21 12.28
CA PHE A 120 -1.61 -18.22 12.52
C PHE A 120 -2.19 -19.50 13.15
N GLN A 121 -3.51 -19.70 13.09
CA GLN A 121 -4.17 -20.89 13.64
C GLN A 121 -3.56 -22.22 13.13
N GLU A 122 -3.07 -22.26 11.88
CA GLU A 122 -2.42 -23.45 11.31
C GLU A 122 -1.18 -23.91 12.10
N PHE A 123 -0.58 -23.03 12.90
CA PHE A 123 0.62 -23.31 13.68
C PHE A 123 0.34 -23.59 15.16
N GLY A 124 -0.89 -23.35 15.63
CA GLY A 124 -1.26 -23.48 17.04
C GLY A 124 -0.32 -22.70 17.96
N ASP A 125 0.08 -23.33 19.07
CA ASP A 125 0.94 -22.71 20.09
C ASP A 125 2.44 -22.68 19.73
N LYS A 126 2.81 -23.19 18.55
CA LYS A 126 4.21 -23.14 18.06
C LYS A 126 4.68 -21.73 17.75
N ILE A 127 3.76 -20.79 17.55
CA ILE A 127 4.06 -19.38 17.32
C ILE A 127 3.61 -18.55 18.51
N ARG A 128 4.54 -17.81 19.09
CA ARG A 128 4.22 -16.83 20.12
C ARG A 128 3.77 -15.52 19.47
N ILE A 129 2.70 -14.92 19.97
CA ILE A 129 2.16 -13.66 19.45
C ILE A 129 2.11 -12.65 20.59
N GLU A 130 2.80 -11.53 20.42
CA GLU A 130 2.87 -10.44 21.38
C GLU A 130 2.30 -9.16 20.71
N GLY A 131 0.98 -9.01 20.81
CA GLY A 131 0.21 -7.91 20.22
C GLY A 131 -0.34 -6.93 21.27
N THR A 132 -0.86 -5.77 20.86
CA THR A 132 -1.53 -4.86 21.80
C THR A 132 -2.80 -5.53 22.35
N GLN A 133 -2.92 -5.61 23.67
CA GLN A 133 -4.08 -6.20 24.34
C GLN A 133 -5.12 -5.13 24.69
N ILE A 134 -6.39 -5.47 24.52
CA ILE A 134 -7.54 -4.60 24.82
C ILE A 134 -8.04 -4.82 26.24
N ASP A 135 -8.58 -3.78 26.87
CA ASP A 135 -9.19 -3.87 28.21
C ASP A 135 -10.66 -4.30 28.08
N VAL A 136 -11.01 -5.39 28.77
CA VAL A 136 -12.33 -6.05 28.77
C VAL A 136 -12.78 -6.18 30.21
N ARG A 137 -14.02 -5.77 30.51
CA ARG A 137 -14.61 -5.86 31.85
C ARG A 137 -15.99 -6.47 31.74
N LEU A 138 -16.25 -7.51 32.54
CA LEU A 138 -17.53 -8.23 32.53
C LEU A 138 -17.94 -8.68 31.11
N GLY A 139 -16.99 -9.18 30.32
CA GLY A 139 -17.22 -9.60 28.93
C GLY A 139 -17.36 -8.47 27.92
N ILE A 140 -17.26 -7.20 28.32
CA ILE A 140 -17.50 -6.05 27.43
C ILE A 140 -16.20 -5.28 27.17
N ILE A 141 -15.97 -4.92 25.91
CA ILE A 141 -14.84 -4.09 25.48
C ILE A 141 -15.00 -2.66 25.99
N THR A 142 -14.03 -2.19 26.79
CA THR A 142 -14.04 -0.83 27.36
C THR A 142 -13.68 0.26 26.35
N GLY A 143 -13.01 -0.13 25.26
CA GLY A 143 -12.40 0.78 24.28
C GLY A 143 -11.00 1.27 24.66
N SER A 144 -10.46 0.87 25.80
CA SER A 144 -9.08 1.16 26.22
C SER A 144 -8.14 0.00 25.87
N PHE A 145 -6.84 0.30 25.76
CA PHE A 145 -5.82 -0.74 25.69
C PHE A 145 -5.36 -1.13 27.09
N LEU A 146 -5.31 -2.44 27.37
CA LEU A 146 -4.85 -3.01 28.64
C LEU A 146 -3.33 -2.88 28.78
N THR A 147 -2.61 -3.00 27.67
CA THR A 147 -1.14 -2.95 27.65
C THR A 147 -0.65 -1.74 26.86
N LYS A 148 0.60 -1.34 27.12
CA LYS A 148 1.28 -0.36 26.27
C LYS A 148 1.33 -0.89 24.83
N ASN A 149 1.03 -0.01 23.88
CA ASN A 149 1.11 -0.34 22.47
C ASN A 149 2.51 -0.87 22.10
N CYS A 150 2.56 -2.04 21.46
CA CYS A 150 3.79 -2.77 21.14
C CYS A 150 4.55 -2.12 19.97
N TYR A 151 5.15 -0.96 20.23
CA TYR A 151 5.82 -0.13 19.25
C TYR A 151 7.17 0.38 19.77
N GLY A 152 8.19 0.41 18.93
CA GLY A 152 9.51 0.92 19.31
C GLY A 152 10.17 0.05 20.39
N GLN A 153 10.63 0.67 21.46
CA GLN A 153 11.27 -0.02 22.59
C GLN A 153 10.38 -1.07 23.26
N GLU A 154 9.05 -0.90 23.21
CA GLU A 154 8.13 -1.87 23.80
C GLU A 154 8.25 -3.23 23.10
N LYS A 155 8.54 -3.27 21.80
CA LYS A 155 8.80 -4.53 21.07
C LYS A 155 9.98 -5.30 21.68
N ILE A 156 11.04 -4.59 22.04
CA ILE A 156 12.21 -5.19 22.71
C ILE A 156 11.88 -5.70 24.09
N LYS A 157 11.10 -4.94 24.88
CA LYS A 157 10.68 -5.36 26.21
C LYS A 157 9.88 -6.67 26.15
N ARG A 158 8.96 -6.78 25.19
CA ARG A 158 8.17 -8.00 24.99
C ARG A 158 9.01 -9.17 24.49
N LEU A 159 9.95 -8.92 23.56
CA LEU A 159 10.91 -9.93 23.14
C LEU A 159 11.72 -10.46 24.32
N LYS A 160 12.30 -9.58 25.15
CA LYS A 160 13.10 -9.97 26.32
C LYS A 160 12.26 -10.66 27.40
N ARG A 161 10.98 -10.30 27.54
CA ARG A 161 10.06 -11.03 28.42
C ARG A 161 9.78 -12.45 27.92
N ALA A 162 9.65 -12.63 26.61
CA ALA A 162 9.41 -13.93 26.01
C ALA A 162 10.67 -14.82 25.98
N PHE A 163 11.83 -14.20 25.73
CA PHE A 163 13.13 -14.86 25.59
C PHE A 163 14.21 -14.08 26.38
N PRO A 164 14.27 -14.26 27.71
CA PRO A 164 15.10 -13.45 28.61
C PRO A 164 16.60 -13.62 28.40
N TYR A 165 17.05 -14.82 28.02
CA TYR A 165 18.47 -15.13 27.86
C TYR A 165 18.97 -14.78 26.44
N ARG A 166 19.12 -13.49 26.14
CA ARG A 166 19.48 -13.00 24.78
C ARG A 166 20.73 -13.64 24.16
N LYS A 167 21.73 -14.00 24.98
CA LYS A 167 22.97 -14.65 24.51
C LYS A 167 22.82 -16.15 24.23
N ALA A 168 21.70 -16.77 24.61
CA ALA A 168 21.46 -18.21 24.43
C ALA A 168 20.86 -18.56 23.05
N TYR A 169 20.55 -17.56 22.22
CA TYR A 169 19.94 -17.77 20.90
C TYR A 169 20.42 -16.73 19.89
N LYS A 170 20.36 -17.10 18.61
CA LYS A 170 20.53 -16.15 17.50
C LYS A 170 19.20 -15.49 17.16
N LEU A 171 19.11 -14.18 17.25
CA LEU A 171 17.92 -13.39 16.93
C LEU A 171 17.93 -12.98 15.46
N ILE A 172 16.89 -13.38 14.72
CA ILE A 172 16.65 -12.98 13.34
C ILE A 172 15.39 -12.13 13.29
N ALA A 173 15.50 -10.85 12.93
CA ALA A 173 14.38 -9.91 12.98
C ALA A 173 13.93 -9.41 11.61
N PHE A 174 12.61 -9.27 11.45
CA PHE A 174 11.94 -8.82 10.24
C PHE A 174 11.02 -7.65 10.57
N GLY A 175 11.17 -6.53 9.87
CA GLY A 175 10.39 -5.30 10.13
C GLY A 175 10.32 -4.39 8.92
N ASP A 176 9.45 -3.38 8.94
CA ASP A 176 9.23 -2.48 7.81
C ASP A 176 9.20 -0.99 8.16
N SER A 177 9.11 -0.66 9.44
CA SER A 177 8.84 0.68 9.93
C SER A 177 9.92 1.22 10.86
N LYS A 178 9.81 2.51 11.22
CA LYS A 178 10.65 3.10 12.28
C LYS A 178 10.38 2.47 13.65
N GLY A 179 9.17 1.94 13.87
CA GLY A 179 8.81 1.22 15.09
C GLY A 179 9.64 -0.04 15.31
N ASP A 180 10.18 -0.61 14.24
CA ASP A 180 10.99 -1.84 14.30
C ASP A 180 12.47 -1.56 14.43
N SER A 181 12.90 -0.28 14.36
CA SER A 181 14.32 0.09 14.38
C SER A 181 15.07 -0.45 15.60
N TYR A 182 14.43 -0.46 16.78
CA TYR A 182 15.03 -1.05 17.99
C TYR A 182 15.16 -2.57 17.86
N LEU A 183 14.12 -3.24 17.36
CA LEU A 183 14.12 -4.70 17.13
C LEU A 183 15.18 -5.13 16.13
N LEU A 184 15.28 -4.42 15.01
CA LEU A 184 16.24 -4.72 13.95
C LEU A 184 17.69 -4.45 14.40
N LYS A 185 17.93 -3.44 15.24
CA LYS A 185 19.26 -3.15 15.79
C LYS A 185 19.72 -4.17 16.83
N GLU A 186 18.80 -4.74 17.61
CA GLU A 186 19.11 -5.76 18.64
C GLU A 186 19.39 -7.15 18.02
N ALA A 187 18.99 -7.37 16.76
CA ALA A 187 19.07 -8.67 16.10
C ALA A 187 20.46 -8.99 15.54
N ASP A 188 20.82 -10.27 15.57
CA ASP A 188 22.07 -10.77 15.00
C ASP A 188 22.00 -10.78 13.46
N GLU A 189 20.80 -11.01 12.93
CA GLU A 189 20.45 -10.78 11.52
C GLU A 189 19.16 -9.98 11.43
N SER A 190 19.13 -8.96 10.56
CA SER A 190 17.96 -8.12 10.40
C SER A 190 17.59 -7.90 8.94
N TYR A 191 16.29 -7.91 8.67
CA TYR A 191 15.74 -7.74 7.33
C TYR A 191 14.70 -6.62 7.32
N TYR A 192 15.01 -5.53 6.62
CA TYR A 192 14.10 -4.38 6.47
C TYR A 192 13.27 -4.47 5.19
N LYS A 193 11.95 -4.32 5.34
CA LYS A 193 10.94 -4.50 4.27
C LYS A 193 11.05 -5.84 3.54
N PRO A 194 11.17 -6.97 4.27
CA PRO A 194 11.33 -8.28 3.67
C PRO A 194 10.07 -8.70 2.92
N PHE A 195 10.20 -9.73 2.08
CA PHE A 195 9.08 -10.37 1.37
C PHE A 195 8.33 -9.47 0.36
N ARG A 196 8.70 -8.21 0.19
CA ARG A 196 8.11 -7.33 -0.82
C ARG A 196 8.65 -7.70 -2.20
N THR A 197 7.77 -8.07 -3.11
CA THR A 197 8.13 -8.21 -4.52
C THR A 197 8.47 -6.82 -5.06
N LYS A 198 9.72 -6.59 -5.49
CA LYS A 198 10.04 -5.40 -6.27
C LYS A 198 9.16 -5.45 -7.52
N ARG A 199 8.24 -4.48 -7.69
CA ARG A 199 7.52 -4.31 -8.96
C ARG A 199 8.54 -3.89 -10.01
N ARG A 200 9.20 -4.87 -10.66
CA ARG A 200 10.09 -4.57 -11.78
C ARG A 200 9.25 -3.94 -12.88
N ILE A 201 9.66 -2.75 -13.30
CA ILE A 201 9.18 -2.19 -14.56
C ILE A 201 9.76 -3.10 -15.63
N LYS A 202 8.87 -3.71 -16.41
CA LYS A 202 9.22 -4.58 -17.50
C LYS A 202 9.67 -3.68 -18.65
N PHE A 203 10.94 -3.77 -19.07
CA PHE A 203 11.49 -2.90 -20.12
C PHE A 203 10.67 -3.00 -21.42
N ASP A 204 10.16 -4.18 -21.72
CA ASP A 204 9.22 -4.45 -22.81
C ASP A 204 7.89 -3.69 -22.69
N GLU A 205 7.43 -3.35 -21.48
CA GLU A 205 6.23 -2.48 -21.31
C GLU A 205 6.54 -1.04 -21.68
N ILE A 206 7.75 -0.55 -21.38
CA ILE A 206 8.18 0.81 -21.73
C ILE A 206 8.28 0.93 -23.25
N VAL A 207 8.98 -0.01 -23.89
CA VAL A 207 9.14 0.00 -25.36
C VAL A 207 7.78 -0.04 -26.05
N ARG A 208 6.89 -0.95 -25.65
CA ARG A 208 5.54 -1.03 -26.22
C ARG A 208 4.72 0.25 -26.00
N PHE A 209 4.86 0.89 -24.84
CA PHE A 209 4.18 2.16 -24.57
C PHE A 209 4.68 3.28 -25.49
N CYS A 210 6.00 3.40 -25.67
CA CYS A 210 6.60 4.37 -26.58
C CYS A 210 6.12 4.16 -28.03
N VAL A 211 6.13 2.91 -28.51
CA VAL A 211 5.64 2.55 -29.85
C VAL A 211 4.17 2.93 -30.02
N VAL A 212 3.31 2.58 -29.05
CA VAL A 212 1.88 2.93 -29.10
C VAL A 212 1.69 4.45 -29.11
N GLY A 213 2.46 5.20 -28.31
CA GLY A 213 2.40 6.66 -28.30
C GLY A 213 2.76 7.29 -29.64
N VAL A 214 3.87 6.85 -30.26
CA VAL A 214 4.28 7.33 -31.60
C VAL A 214 3.23 7.03 -32.65
N LEU A 215 2.69 5.80 -32.65
CA LEU A 215 1.61 5.42 -33.59
C LEU A 215 0.35 6.24 -33.38
N ALA A 216 -0.03 6.53 -32.14
CA ALA A 216 -1.18 7.36 -31.83
C ALA A 216 -0.99 8.80 -32.36
N THR A 217 0.20 9.39 -32.14
CA THR A 217 0.52 10.72 -32.65
C THR A 217 0.51 10.76 -34.19
N ALA A 218 1.11 9.76 -34.84
CA ALA A 218 1.09 9.64 -36.30
C ALA A 218 -0.34 9.50 -36.84
N LEU A 219 -1.19 8.71 -36.17
CA LEU A 219 -2.60 8.56 -36.53
C LEU A 219 -3.37 9.88 -36.40
N GLN A 220 -3.17 10.62 -35.30
CA GLN A 220 -3.77 11.95 -35.12
C GLN A 220 -3.40 12.88 -36.28
N TYR A 221 -2.11 12.94 -36.60
CA TYR A 221 -1.60 13.81 -37.65
C TYR A 221 -2.11 13.41 -39.04
N GLY A 222 -2.14 12.10 -39.35
CA GLY A 222 -2.68 11.60 -40.61
C GLY A 222 -4.16 11.93 -40.79
N ILE A 223 -4.98 11.75 -39.74
CA ILE A 223 -6.41 12.11 -39.77
C ILE A 223 -6.58 13.62 -39.95
N TYR A 224 -5.78 14.43 -39.23
CA TYR A 224 -5.80 15.87 -39.37
C TYR A 224 -5.51 16.32 -40.82
N LEU A 225 -4.44 15.80 -41.43
CA LEU A 225 -4.07 16.12 -42.82
C LEU A 225 -5.11 15.68 -43.85
N LEU A 226 -5.82 14.58 -43.58
CA LEU A 226 -6.89 14.11 -44.45
C LEU A 226 -8.12 15.03 -44.36
N LEU A 227 -8.52 15.39 -43.14
CA LEU A 227 -9.76 16.12 -42.88
C LEU A 227 -9.65 17.62 -43.16
N ILE A 228 -8.46 18.23 -43.03
CA ILE A 228 -8.27 19.66 -43.29
C ILE A 228 -8.59 20.04 -44.74
N LYS A 229 -8.59 19.06 -45.66
CA LYS A 229 -8.99 19.26 -47.06
C LYS A 229 -10.48 19.57 -47.23
N TRP A 230 -11.30 19.27 -46.22
CA TRP A 230 -12.76 19.29 -46.31
C TRP A 230 -13.42 20.14 -45.23
N ILE A 231 -12.81 20.25 -44.05
CA ILE A 231 -13.40 20.90 -42.88
C ILE A 231 -12.40 21.78 -42.14
N ASP A 232 -12.91 22.62 -41.25
CA ASP A 232 -12.13 23.55 -40.43
C ASP A 232 -10.99 22.85 -39.67
N PRO A 233 -9.76 23.42 -39.65
CA PRO A 233 -8.59 22.81 -39.00
C PRO A 233 -8.79 22.46 -37.51
N ARG A 234 -9.59 23.23 -36.77
CA ARG A 234 -9.85 22.97 -35.34
C ARG A 234 -10.74 21.74 -35.19
N ILE A 235 -11.75 21.60 -36.04
CA ILE A 235 -12.63 20.43 -36.08
C ILE A 235 -11.83 19.21 -36.54
N SER A 236 -11.01 19.32 -37.58
CA SER A 236 -10.11 18.25 -38.04
C SER A 236 -9.18 17.74 -36.93
N ASN A 237 -8.54 18.66 -36.20
CA ASN A 237 -7.64 18.29 -35.10
C ASN A 237 -8.39 17.65 -33.94
N THR A 238 -9.60 18.12 -33.63
CA THR A 238 -10.44 17.53 -32.57
C THR A 238 -10.83 16.09 -32.90
N ILE A 239 -11.28 15.84 -34.13
CA ILE A 239 -11.63 14.49 -34.60
C ILE A 239 -10.40 13.57 -34.58
N GLY A 240 -9.27 14.03 -35.13
CA GLY A 240 -8.02 13.26 -35.12
C GLY A 240 -7.53 12.93 -33.72
N TYR A 241 -7.63 13.89 -32.79
CA TYR A 241 -7.27 13.69 -31.39
C TYR A 241 -8.16 12.63 -30.72
N LEU A 242 -9.48 12.72 -30.88
CA LEU A 242 -10.41 11.76 -30.27
C LEU A 242 -10.16 10.33 -30.78
N LEU A 243 -10.00 10.15 -32.09
CA LEU A 243 -9.72 8.85 -32.69
C LEU A 243 -8.36 8.29 -32.26
N SER A 244 -7.33 9.14 -32.23
CA SER A 244 -6.01 8.77 -31.71
C SER A 244 -6.04 8.38 -30.23
N PHE A 245 -6.77 9.12 -29.40
CA PHE A 245 -6.93 8.83 -27.99
C PHE A 245 -7.62 7.47 -27.75
N MET A 246 -8.67 7.17 -28.51
CA MET A 246 -9.35 5.86 -28.47
C MET A 246 -8.40 4.73 -28.89
N PHE A 247 -7.66 4.91 -29.99
CA PHE A 247 -6.64 3.96 -30.42
C PHE A 247 -5.58 3.73 -29.34
N ASN A 248 -5.02 4.80 -28.78
CA ASN A 248 -3.98 4.75 -27.75
C ASN A 248 -4.47 3.99 -26.51
N TYR A 249 -5.71 4.23 -26.07
CA TYR A 249 -6.30 3.49 -24.96
C TYR A 249 -6.44 2.00 -25.28
N ILE A 250 -6.96 1.64 -26.46
CA ILE A 250 -7.15 0.24 -26.87
C ILE A 250 -5.80 -0.48 -26.99
N ALA A 251 -4.82 0.14 -27.65
CA ALA A 251 -3.49 -0.42 -27.81
C ALA A 251 -2.75 -0.52 -26.48
N SER A 252 -2.85 0.49 -25.61
CA SER A 252 -2.26 0.46 -24.27
C SER A 252 -2.86 -0.66 -23.41
N THR A 253 -4.17 -0.89 -23.48
CA THR A 253 -4.83 -1.96 -22.71
C THR A 253 -4.54 -3.35 -23.26
N LYS A 254 -4.68 -3.56 -24.57
CA LYS A 254 -4.52 -4.88 -25.20
C LYS A 254 -3.05 -5.27 -25.44
N PHE A 255 -2.26 -4.35 -25.98
CA PHE A 255 -0.88 -4.63 -26.42
C PHE A 255 0.15 -4.29 -25.34
N THR A 256 0.12 -3.09 -24.75
CA THR A 256 1.15 -2.65 -23.81
C THR A 256 1.02 -3.35 -22.46
N PHE A 257 -0.11 -3.19 -21.77
CA PHE A 257 -0.28 -3.68 -20.40
C PHE A 257 -1.02 -5.02 -20.29
N LYS A 258 -1.65 -5.50 -21.37
CA LYS A 258 -2.39 -6.77 -21.45
C LYS A 258 -3.45 -6.92 -20.34
N VAL A 259 -4.32 -5.91 -20.23
CA VAL A 259 -5.40 -5.83 -19.22
C VAL A 259 -6.77 -5.75 -19.89
N LYS A 260 -7.81 -6.27 -19.23
CA LYS A 260 -9.20 -6.13 -19.71
C LYS A 260 -9.62 -4.65 -19.71
N SER A 261 -10.29 -4.21 -20.76
CA SER A 261 -10.87 -2.86 -20.84
C SER A 261 -12.07 -2.76 -19.88
N THR A 262 -12.10 -1.73 -19.03
CA THR A 262 -13.21 -1.43 -18.11
C THR A 262 -13.40 0.08 -18.01
N ALA A 263 -14.62 0.54 -17.70
CA ALA A 263 -14.92 1.98 -17.57
C ALA A 263 -13.98 2.68 -16.56
N LYS A 264 -13.70 2.04 -15.42
CA LYS A 264 -12.76 2.55 -14.40
C LYS A 264 -11.34 2.75 -14.94
N ARG A 265 -10.87 1.85 -15.82
CA ARG A 265 -9.56 1.94 -16.46
C ARG A 265 -9.51 3.01 -17.54
N GLY A 266 -10.58 3.16 -18.32
CA GLY A 266 -10.75 4.26 -19.27
C GLY A 266 -10.72 5.62 -18.58
N ALA A 267 -11.48 5.79 -17.51
CA ALA A 267 -11.47 7.02 -16.70
C ALA A 267 -10.07 7.30 -16.12
N GLY A 268 -9.40 6.28 -15.57
CA GLY A 268 -8.03 6.42 -15.08
C GLY A 268 -7.02 6.80 -16.18
N PHE A 269 -7.18 6.27 -17.39
CA PHE A 269 -6.37 6.64 -18.55
C PHE A 269 -6.57 8.11 -18.95
N ALA A 270 -7.81 8.58 -18.99
CA ALA A 270 -8.13 9.99 -19.26
C ALA A 270 -7.56 10.92 -18.18
N VAL A 271 -7.74 10.57 -16.91
CA VAL A 271 -7.17 11.32 -15.78
C VAL A 271 -5.64 11.40 -15.88
N ALA A 272 -4.96 10.31 -16.24
CA ALA A 272 -3.50 10.33 -16.44
C ALA A 272 -3.07 11.35 -17.50
N HIS A 273 -3.80 11.42 -18.63
CA HIS A 273 -3.50 12.38 -19.71
C HIS A 273 -3.83 13.82 -19.31
N LEU A 274 -4.90 14.05 -18.55
CA LEU A 274 -5.24 15.38 -18.01
C LEU A 274 -4.17 15.87 -17.02
N VAL A 275 -3.74 15.01 -16.10
CA VAL A 275 -2.65 15.32 -15.16
C VAL A 275 -1.36 15.60 -15.92
N ASN A 276 -1.05 14.79 -16.93
CA ASN A 276 0.13 14.99 -17.77
C ASN A 276 0.07 16.32 -18.54
N TYR A 277 -1.08 16.70 -19.09
CA TYR A 277 -1.26 18.00 -19.74
C TYR A 277 -1.03 19.16 -18.76
N GLY A 278 -1.63 19.09 -17.57
CA GLY A 278 -1.40 20.09 -16.52
C GLY A 278 0.07 20.20 -16.14
N LEU A 279 0.77 19.07 -16.01
CA LEU A 279 2.20 19.04 -15.71
C LEU A 279 3.05 19.67 -16.83
N GLN A 280 2.72 19.38 -18.09
CA GLN A 280 3.40 20.00 -19.24
C GLN A 280 3.24 21.53 -19.22
N THR A 281 2.03 22.04 -18.95
CA THR A 281 1.75 23.48 -18.88
C THR A 281 2.55 24.16 -17.75
N ILE A 282 2.60 23.54 -16.57
CA ILE A 282 3.35 24.06 -15.42
C ILE A 282 4.85 24.08 -15.71
N LEU A 283 5.40 22.95 -16.19
CA LEU A 283 6.84 22.84 -16.47
C LEU A 283 7.28 23.76 -17.61
N LEU A 284 6.46 23.90 -18.67
CA LEU A 284 6.76 24.82 -19.76
C LEU A 284 6.82 26.27 -19.26
N THR A 285 5.82 26.69 -18.48
CA THR A 285 5.80 28.03 -17.86
C THR A 285 7.04 28.25 -16.99
N PHE A 286 7.41 27.26 -16.18
CA PHE A 286 8.60 27.30 -15.33
C PHE A 286 9.90 27.46 -16.15
N PHE A 287 10.09 26.67 -17.20
CA PHE A 287 11.32 26.75 -18.01
C PHE A 287 11.42 28.04 -18.82
N LEU A 288 10.30 28.54 -19.35
CA LEU A 288 10.27 29.83 -20.01
C LEU A 288 10.59 30.97 -19.04
N TRP A 289 10.04 30.92 -17.82
CA TRP A 289 10.36 31.88 -16.76
C TRP A 289 11.84 31.82 -16.36
N PHE A 290 12.45 30.63 -16.38
CA PHE A 290 13.88 30.43 -16.15
C PHE A 290 14.78 30.87 -17.33
N GLY A 291 14.19 31.41 -18.40
CA GLY A 291 14.93 31.96 -19.54
C GLY A 291 15.27 30.95 -20.64
N LEU A 292 14.71 29.74 -20.64
CA LEU A 292 14.91 28.82 -21.75
C LEU A 292 14.26 29.37 -23.04
N PRO A 293 14.95 29.32 -24.19
CA PRO A 293 14.36 29.66 -25.47
C PRO A 293 13.13 28.80 -25.76
N LYS A 294 12.09 29.40 -26.34
CA LYS A 294 10.83 28.71 -26.70
C LYS A 294 11.05 27.49 -27.60
N THR A 295 12.12 27.48 -28.40
CA THR A 295 12.52 26.36 -29.27
C THR A 295 13.03 25.14 -28.51
N ILE A 296 13.62 25.31 -27.32
CA ILE A 296 14.26 24.25 -26.54
C ILE A 296 13.42 23.88 -25.31
N ALA A 297 12.60 24.80 -24.79
CA ALA A 297 11.85 24.64 -23.55
C ALA A 297 10.97 23.37 -23.48
N MET A 298 10.49 22.85 -24.61
CA MET A 298 9.70 21.60 -24.66
C MET A 298 10.52 20.32 -24.45
N ILE A 299 11.83 20.34 -24.71
CA ILE A 299 12.70 19.16 -24.58
C ILE A 299 12.75 18.64 -23.13
N PRO A 300 13.12 19.45 -22.11
CA PRO A 300 13.12 19.00 -20.73
C PRO A 300 11.70 18.69 -20.22
N VAL A 301 10.66 19.38 -20.73
CA VAL A 301 9.26 19.06 -20.42
C VAL A 301 8.92 17.63 -20.83
N PHE A 302 9.24 17.22 -22.06
CA PHE A 302 9.00 15.86 -22.51
C PHE A 302 9.84 14.83 -21.74
N GLY A 303 11.09 15.16 -21.42
CA GLY A 303 11.98 14.31 -20.62
C GLY A 303 11.42 13.96 -19.24
N ILE A 304 10.58 14.83 -18.65
CA ILE A 304 9.94 14.62 -17.35
C ILE A 304 8.53 14.05 -17.51
N CYS A 305 7.72 14.64 -18.39
CA CYS A 305 6.30 14.32 -18.53
C CYS A 305 6.06 12.93 -19.13
N VAL A 306 6.84 12.50 -20.13
CA VAL A 306 6.63 11.20 -20.78
C VAL A 306 6.83 10.03 -19.80
N PRO A 307 7.91 9.97 -18.99
CA PRO A 307 8.06 8.96 -17.95
C PRO A 307 6.94 8.99 -16.90
N ILE A 308 6.53 10.19 -16.45
CA ILE A 308 5.46 10.33 -15.47
C ILE A 308 4.13 9.85 -16.04
N ASN A 309 3.81 10.19 -17.29
CA ASN A 309 2.59 9.72 -17.95
C ASN A 309 2.57 8.21 -18.08
N PHE A 310 3.69 7.59 -18.46
CA PHE A 310 3.82 6.13 -18.47
C PHE A 310 3.51 5.52 -17.10
N LEU A 311 4.09 6.08 -16.03
CA LEU A 311 3.86 5.59 -14.66
C LEU A 311 2.41 5.74 -14.23
N LEU A 312 1.76 6.88 -14.55
CA LEU A 312 0.36 7.13 -14.24
C LEU A 312 -0.57 6.18 -15.00
N VAL A 313 -0.41 6.08 -16.32
CA VAL A 313 -1.20 5.17 -17.16
C VAL A 313 -1.03 3.73 -16.66
N ARG A 314 0.21 3.30 -16.39
CA ARG A 314 0.49 1.96 -15.84
C ARG A 314 -0.18 1.76 -14.49
N LEU A 315 -0.14 2.76 -13.60
CA LEU A 315 -0.78 2.71 -12.28
C LEU A 315 -2.29 2.49 -12.41
N PHE A 316 -2.96 3.27 -13.26
CA PHE A 316 -4.41 3.17 -13.45
C PHE A 316 -4.85 1.91 -14.19
N LEU A 317 -4.12 1.51 -15.23
CA LEU A 317 -4.46 0.33 -16.02
C LEU A 317 -4.13 -0.98 -15.31
N LYS A 318 -3.08 -1.04 -14.49
CA LYS A 318 -2.71 -2.23 -13.69
C LYS A 318 -3.22 -2.23 -12.26
N ARG A 319 -4.02 -1.24 -11.86
CA ARG A 319 -4.78 -1.32 -10.61
C ARG A 319 -5.76 -2.50 -10.75
N GLN A 320 -5.62 -3.50 -9.88
CA GLN A 320 -6.55 -4.63 -9.80
C GLN A 320 -7.90 -4.12 -9.30
#